data_AF-A0A3R7VPW5-F1
#
_entry.id   AF-A0A3R7VPW5-F1
#
_cell.length_a   1.000
_cell.length_b   1.000
_cell.length_c   1.000
_cell.angle_alpha   90.00
_cell.angle_beta   90.00
_cell.angle_gamma   90.00
#
_symmetry.space_group_name_H-M   'P 1'
#
loop_
_entity.id
_entity.type
_entity.pdbx_description
1 polymer ?
#
loop_
_entity_poly.entity_id
_entity_poly.type
_entity_poly.pdbx_seq_one_letter_code
_entity_poly.pdbx_strand_id
1 'polypeptide(L)' 'MAMKYVQTTCPYCGTGCSMNLVVSDDKVVGVAPYHRSPVN' A
#
# COMPACT_ATOMS: atom_id res chain seq x y z
N MET A 1 -17.16 4.93 9.66
CA MET A 1 -16.33 3.98 8.88
C MET A 1 -14.87 4.37 9.07
N ALA A 2 -14.02 3.42 9.46
CA ALA A 2 -12.61 3.69 9.73
C ALA A 2 -11.77 3.35 8.49
N MET A 3 -10.97 4.30 8.04
CA MET A 3 -10.00 4.09 6.96
C MET A 3 -8.67 3.60 7.57
N LYS A 4 -8.12 2.51 7.03
CA LYS A 4 -6.82 1.95 7.44
C LYS A 4 -5.84 1.96 6.27
N TYR A 5 -4.59 2.28 6.56
CA TYR A 5 -3.49 2.12 5.62
C TYR A 5 -2.66 0.90 6.05
N VAL A 6 -2.56 -0.10 5.17
CA VAL A 6 -1.78 -1.31 5.41
C VAL A 6 -0.57 -1.30 4.48
N GLN A 7 0.62 -1.16 5.06
CA GLN A 7 1.85 -1.23 4.30
C GLN A 7 2.07 -2.64 3.75
N THR A 8 2.43 -2.72 2.47
CA THR A 8 2.77 -3.97 1.78
C THR A 8 3.85 -3.72 0.71
N THR A 9 4.31 -4.79 0.09
CA THR A 9 5.27 -4.77 -1.01
C THR A 9 4.54 -5.05 -2.33
N CYS A 10 4.86 -4.29 -3.38
CA CYS A 10 4.29 -4.48 -4.71
C CYS A 10 4.81 -5.78 -5.36
N PRO A 11 3.93 -6.73 -5.74
CA PRO A 11 4.34 -8.01 -6.33
C PRO A 11 4.54 -7.96 -7.85
N TYR A 12 4.37 -6.79 -8.49
CA TYR A 12 4.23 -6.69 -9.95
C TYR A 12 5.48 -7.10 -10.73
N CYS A 13 6.66 -6.58 -10.37
CA CYS A 13 7.88 -6.73 -11.16
C CYS A 13 9.11 -7.19 -10.36
N GLY A 14 8.96 -7.49 -9.06
CA GLY A 14 10.06 -7.93 -8.20
C GLY A 14 11.02 -6.83 -7.71
N THR A 15 10.82 -5.57 -8.10
CA THR A 15 11.63 -4.42 -7.63
C THR A 15 11.51 -4.19 -6.12
N GLY A 16 10.40 -4.59 -5.50
CA GLY A 16 10.21 -4.46 -4.07
C GLY A 16 9.70 -3.08 -3.60
N CYS A 17 9.00 -2.34 -4.47
CA CYS A 17 8.39 -1.06 -4.10
C CYS A 17 7.45 -1.22 -2.90
N SER A 18 7.49 -0.26 -1.96
CA SER A 18 6.58 -0.25 -0.82
C SER A 18 5.38 0.65 -1.11
N MET A 19 4.19 0.18 -0.73
CA MET A 19 2.95 0.93 -0.91
C MET A 19 1.99 0.65 0.25
N ASN A 20 1.03 1.53 0.45
CA ASN A 20 -0.06 1.34 1.39
C ASN A 20 -1.33 0.93 0.65
N LEU A 21 -1.96 -0.16 1.07
CA LEU A 21 -3.34 -0.48 0.70
C LEU A 21 -4.27 0.39 1.53
N VAL A 22 -5.17 1.12 0.86
CA VAL A 22 -6.24 1.87 1.50
C VAL A 22 -7.41 0.93 1.71
N VAL A 23 -7.72 0.63 2.97
CA VAL A 23 -8.77 -0.32 3.37
C VAL A 23 -9.91 0.44 4.03
N SER A 24 -11.13 0.24 3.53
CA SER A 24 -12.38 0.69 4.14
C SER A 24 -13.36 -0.46 4.16
N ASP A 25 -14.01 -0.68 5.30
CA ASP A 25 -15.02 -1.75 5.48
C ASP A 25 -14.51 -3.12 4.99
N ASP A 26 -13.29 -3.46 5.41
CA ASP A 26 -12.54 -4.68 5.07
C ASP A 26 -12.31 -4.93 3.57
N LYS A 27 -12.49 -3.90 2.74
CA LYS A 27 -12.20 -3.92 1.31
C LYS A 27 -11.05 -3.00 0.96
N VAL A 28 -10.21 -3.45 0.03
CA VAL A 28 -9.19 -2.58 -0.59
C VAL A 28 -9.91 -1.65 -1.56
N VAL A 29 -9.84 -0.35 -1.29
CA VAL A 29 -10.50 0.70 -2.10
C VAL A 29 -9.49 1.56 -2.87
N GLY A 30 -8.19 1.38 -2.64
CA GLY A 30 -7.15 2.10 -3.34
C GLY A 30 -5.73 1.77 -2.86
N VAL A 31 -4.77 2.51 -3.42
CA VAL A 31 -3.35 2.40 -3.09
C VAL A 31 -2.79 3.81 -2.88
N ALA A 32 -1.92 3.97 -1.89
CA ALA A 32 -1.16 5.20 -1.64
C ALA A 32 0.34 4.89 -1.60
N PRO A 33 1.21 5.83 -1.99
CA PRO A 33 2.66 5.66 -1.88
C PRO A 33 3.11 5.51 -0.43
N TYR A 34 4.21 4.80 -0.22
CA TYR A 34 4.92 4.79 1.07
C TYR A 34 6.21 5.61 0.97
N HIS A 35 6.13 6.89 1.34
CA HIS A 35 7.20 7.88 1.14
C HIS A 35 8.50 7.62 1.92
N ARG A 36 8.56 6.59 2.76
CA ARG A 36 9.78 6.19 3.47
C ARG A 36 10.44 4.98 2.83
N SER A 37 9.94 4.50 1.68
CA SER A 37 10.60 3.42 0.96
C SER A 37 11.94 3.91 0.42
N PRO A 38 13.03 3.12 0.56
CA PRO A 38 14.27 3.45 -0.13
C PRO A 38 14.19 3.15 -1.65
N VAL A 39 13.10 2.53 -2.12
CA VAL A 39 12.94 2.06 -3.50
C VAL A 39 12.13 3.04 -4.37
N ASN A 40 11.11 3.72 -3.81
CA ASN A 40 10.15 4.54 -4.56
C ASN A 40 9.50 5.65 -3.74
#